data_AF-N8VEQ7-F1
#
_entry.id   AF-N8VEQ7-F1
#
_cell.length_a   1.000
_cell.length_b   1.000
_cell.length_c   1.000
_cell.angle_alpha   90.00
_cell.angle_beta   90.00
_cell.angle_gamma   90.00
#
_symmetry.space_group_name_H-M   'P 1'
#
loop_
_entity.id
_entity.type
_entity.pdbx_description
1 polymer ?
#
loop_
_entity_poly.entity_id
_entity_poly.type
_entity_poly.pdbx_seq_one_letter_code
_entity_poly.pdbx_strand_id
1 'polypeptide(L)' 'MASTAAERQKERHNRMLEKGFKKRAFYVNEDTIKALTSYREAKKLESLDEALQQILKNLNSL' A
#
# COMPACT_ATOMS: atom_id res chain seq x y z
N MET A 1 0.74 8.81 23.75
CA MET A 1 0.67 9.53 22.46
C MET A 1 1.98 9.26 21.74
N ALA A 2 1.98 8.63 20.56
CA ALA A 2 3.22 8.45 19.78
C ALA A 2 3.70 9.82 19.31
N SER A 3 4.85 10.28 19.82
CA SER A 3 5.27 11.68 19.76
C SER A 3 6.28 11.96 18.64
N THR A 4 6.78 10.93 17.93
CA THR A 4 7.74 11.12 16.83
C THR A 4 7.28 10.51 15.50
N ALA A 5 7.75 11.05 14.37
CA ALA A 5 7.47 10.51 13.04
C ALA A 5 7.97 9.06 12.88
N ALA A 6 9.08 8.73 13.54
CA ALA A 6 9.63 7.38 13.60
C ALA A 6 8.71 6.41 14.35
N GLU A 7 8.11 6.83 15.47
CA GLU A 7 7.14 6.02 16.21
C GLU A 7 5.88 5.74 15.39
N ARG A 8 5.33 6.75 14.70
CA ARG A 8 4.17 6.57 13.80
C ARG A 8 4.48 5.60 12.66
N GLN A 9 5.69 5.66 12.10
CA GLN A 9 6.12 4.74 11.06
C GLN A 9 6.29 3.31 11.59
N LYS A 10 6.86 3.16 12.79
CA LYS A 10 7.02 1.86 13.47
C LYS A 10 5.67 1.25 13.84
N GLU A 11 4.74 2.05 14.36
CA GLU A 11 3.38 1.61 14.69
C GLU A 11 2.60 1.20 13.44
N ARG A 12 2.71 1.97 12.34
CA ARG A 12 2.14 1.56 11.04
C ARG A 12 2.77 0.26 10.55
N HIS A 13 4.08 0.11 10.67
CA HIS A 13 4.78 -1.09 10.25
C HIS A 13 4.29 -2.33 11.03
N ASN A 14 4.22 -2.24 12.36
CA ASN A 14 3.75 -3.33 13.22
C ASN A 14 2.30 -3.71 12.89
N ARG A 15 1.41 -2.73 12.70
CA ARG A 15 0.02 -2.97 12.27
C ARG A 15 -0.08 -3.72 10.94
N MET A 16 0.81 -3.41 9.98
CA MET A 16 0.81 -4.12 8.70
C MET A 16 1.33 -5.55 8.84
N LEU A 17 2.33 -5.79 9.71
CA LEU A 17 2.82 -7.15 10.01
C LEU A 17 1.74 -8.00 10.68
N GLU A 18 0.99 -7.45 11.64
CA GLU A 18 -0.13 -8.13 12.32
C GLU A 18 -1.24 -8.53 11.34
N LYS A 19 -1.48 -7.72 10.30
CA LYS A 19 -2.41 -8.04 9.20
C LYS A 19 -1.87 -9.08 8.22
N GLY A 20 -0.68 -9.64 8.46
CA GLY A 20 -0.05 -10.66 7.61
C GLY A 20 0.72 -10.11 6.41
N PHE A 21 0.89 -8.78 6.30
CA PHE A 21 1.66 -8.20 5.20
C PHE A 21 3.16 -8.38 5.42
N LYS A 22 3.88 -8.73 4.35
CA LYS A 22 5.35 -8.75 4.34
C LYS A 22 5.86 -7.49 3.66
N LYS A 23 6.70 -6.71 4.35
CA LYS A 23 7.29 -5.50 3.76
C LYS A 23 8.29 -5.88 2.68
N ARG A 24 7.94 -5.63 1.41
CA ARG A 24 8.85 -5.73 0.27
C ARG A 24 8.78 -4.42 -0.51
N ALA A 25 9.93 -3.79 -0.75
CA ALA A 25 10.00 -2.64 -1.63
C ALA A 25 10.04 -3.13 -3.08
N PHE A 26 9.29 -2.45 -3.96
CA PHE A 26 9.28 -2.72 -5.40
C PHE A 26 9.88 -1.53 -6.13
N TYR A 27 10.62 -1.79 -7.19
CA TYR A 27 11.03 -0.77 -8.16
C TYR A 27 9.99 -0.76 -9.28
N VAL A 28 9.38 0.40 -9.50
CA VAL A 28 8.40 0.63 -10.54
C VAL A 28 8.74 1.93 -11.25
N ASN A 29 8.39 2.06 -12.54
CA ASN A 29 8.57 3.30 -13.28
C ASN A 29 7.52 4.36 -12.86
N GLU A 30 7.74 5.61 -13.26
CA GLU A 30 6.87 6.73 -12.89
C GLU A 30 5.43 6.54 -13.38
N ASP A 31 5.26 5.98 -14.58
CA ASP A 31 3.93 5.71 -15.17
C ASP A 31 3.14 4.69 -14.33
N THR A 32 3.81 3.68 -13.79
CA THR A 32 3.18 2.71 -12.87
C THR A 32 2.73 3.38 -11.58
N ILE A 33 3.53 4.31 -11.03
CA ILE A 33 3.15 5.07 -9.84
C ILE A 33 1.93 5.95 -10.12
N LYS A 34 1.90 6.63 -11.27
CA LYS A 34 0.74 7.43 -11.71
C LYS A 34 -0.51 6.57 -11.83
N ALA A 35 -0.42 5.43 -12.53
CA ALA A 35 -1.53 4.51 -12.69
C ALA A 35 -2.07 3.99 -11.35
N LEU A 36 -1.18 3.57 -10.44
CA LEU A 36 -1.56 3.12 -9.09
C LEU A 36 -2.20 4.24 -8.28
N THR A 37 -1.71 5.47 -8.41
CA THR A 37 -2.24 6.65 -7.70
C THR A 37 -3.64 7.00 -8.20
N SER A 38 -3.83 7.07 -9.51
CA SER A 38 -5.15 7.29 -10.12
C SER A 38 -6.13 6.20 -9.76
N TYR A 39 -5.71 4.92 -9.73
CA TYR A 39 -6.56 3.82 -9.30
C TYR A 39 -6.96 3.94 -7.82
N ARG A 40 -6.00 4.23 -6.94
CA ARG A 40 -6.23 4.47 -5.51
C ARG A 40 -7.28 5.57 -5.31
N GLU A 41 -7.16 6.68 -6.03
CA GLU A 41 -8.07 7.83 -5.92
C GLU A 41 -9.47 7.50 -6.47
N ALA A 42 -9.54 6.87 -7.64
CA ALA A 42 -10.81 6.46 -8.25
C ALA A 42 -11.59 5.48 -7.36
N LYS A 43 -10.89 4.60 -6.64
CA LYS A 43 -11.48 3.61 -5.73
C LYS A 43 -11.53 4.05 -4.26
N LYS A 44 -11.06 5.26 -3.94
CA LYS A 44 -10.99 5.84 -2.58
C LYS A 44 -10.29 4.91 -1.57
N LEU A 45 -9.17 4.33 -1.98
CA LEU A 45 -8.38 3.42 -1.15
C LEU A 45 -7.42 4.20 -0.24
N GLU A 46 -7.07 3.61 0.91
CA GLU A 46 -6.25 4.29 1.92
C GLU A 46 -4.77 4.37 1.51
N SER A 47 -4.30 3.46 0.65
CA SER A 47 -2.89 3.38 0.28
C SER A 47 -2.65 2.79 -1.11
N LEU A 48 -1.44 3.03 -1.64
CA LEU A 48 -0.99 2.37 -2.87
C LEU A 48 -0.83 0.85 -2.69
N ASP A 49 -0.53 0.40 -1.47
CA ASP A 49 -0.47 -1.02 -1.12
C ASP A 49 -1.83 -1.70 -1.34
N GLU A 50 -2.92 -1.06 -0.90
CA GLU A 50 -4.29 -1.55 -1.12
C GLU A 50 -4.69 -1.52 -2.60
N ALA A 51 -4.33 -0.45 -3.31
CA ALA A 51 -4.55 -0.35 -4.76
C ALA A 51 -3.90 -1.51 -5.51
N LEU A 52 -2.63 -1.79 -5.22
CA LEU A 52 -1.89 -2.88 -5.82
C LEU A 52 -2.54 -4.25 -5.49
N GLN A 53 -2.91 -4.47 -4.23
CA GLN A 53 -3.56 -5.73 -3.82
C GLN A 53 -4.90 -5.94 -4.52
N GLN A 54 -5.71 -4.89 -4.67
CA GLN A 54 -6.99 -5.00 -5.35
C GLN A 54 -6.81 -5.31 -6.84
N ILE A 55 -5.84 -4.66 -7.50
CA ILE A 55 -5.47 -4.97 -8.89
C ILE A 55 -5.04 -6.43 -9.04
N LEU A 56 -4.16 -6.92 -8.17
CA LEU A 56 -3.69 -8.31 -8.19
C LEU A 56 -4.82 -9.31 -7.93
N LYS A 57 -5.73 -9.01 -6.99
CA LYS A 57 -6.93 -9.84 -6.76
C LYS A 57 -7.79 -9.93 -8.02
N ASN A 58 -8.03 -8.80 -8.68
CA ASN A 58 -8.83 -8.76 -9.90
C ASN A 58 -8.17 -9.56 -11.05
N LEU A 59 -6.84 -9.51 -11.16
CA LEU A 59 -6.08 -10.29 -12.14
C LEU A 59 -6.12 -11.80 -11.86
N ASN A 60 -6.09 -12.22 -10.59
CA ASN A 60 -6.15 -13.63 -10.21
C ASN A 60 -7.58 -14.20 -10.15
N SER A 61 -8.60 -13.34 -10.26
CA SER A 61 -10.00 -13.74 -10.38
C SER A 61 -10.51 -13.86 -11.82
N LEU A 62 -9.63 -13.55 -12.79
CA LEU A 62 -9.80 -13.80 -14.22
C LEU A 62 -9.28 -15.20 -14.56
#